data_AF-A0A9D2W922-F1
#
_entry.id   AF-A0A9D2W922-F1
#
_cell.length_a   1.000
_cell.length_b   1.000
_cell.length_c   1.000
_cell.angle_alpha   90.00
_cell.angle_beta   90.00
_cell.angle_gamma   90.00
#
_symmetry.space_group_name_H-M   'P 1'
#
loop_
_entity.id
_entity.type
_entity.pdbx_description
1 polymer ?
#
loop_
_entity_poly.entity_id
_entity_poly.type
_entity_poly.pdbx_seq_one_letter_code
_entity_poly.pdbx_strand_id
1 'polypeptide(L)'
;MPGFDSLRNDPQASRLLGDSAKLEQLKDAPETQKLFDMLRQGTGGELEQAAGKAAKGDTGQLMGAIRRLMADPEGAQLIQKMKEKLK
;
A
#
# COMPACT_ATOMS: atom_id res chain seq x y z
N MET A 1 -11.43 -6.18 -12.75
CA MET A 1 -11.67 -5.66 -11.38
C MET A 1 -11.10 -4.26 -11.36
N PRO A 2 -11.88 -3.20 -11.11
CA PRO A 2 -11.45 -1.82 -11.42
C PRO A 2 -10.21 -1.34 -10.63
N GLY A 3 -9.92 -1.88 -9.43
CA GLY A 3 -8.77 -1.45 -8.62
C GLY A 3 -7.41 -1.94 -9.11
N PHE A 4 -7.30 -3.22 -9.49
CA PHE A 4 -6.03 -3.80 -9.98
C PHE A 4 -5.72 -3.36 -11.41
N ASP A 5 -6.76 -3.23 -12.25
CA ASP A 5 -6.64 -2.66 -13.59
C ASP A 5 -6.14 -1.21 -13.56
N SER A 6 -6.59 -0.41 -12.58
CA SER A 6 -6.13 0.98 -12.42
C SER A 6 -4.65 1.06 -12.03
N LEU A 7 -4.19 0.19 -11.13
CA LEU A 7 -2.76 0.08 -10.78
C LEU A 7 -1.92 -0.40 -11.96
N ARG A 8 -2.44 -1.31 -12.80
CA ARG A 8 -1.74 -1.76 -14.01
C ARG A 8 -1.69 -0.69 -15.10
N ASN A 9 -2.68 0.19 -15.16
CA ASN A 9 -2.72 1.29 -16.12
C ASN A 9 -1.89 2.50 -15.69
N ASP A 10 -1.48 2.58 -14.42
CA ASP A 10 -0.52 3.58 -13.98
C ASP A 10 0.90 3.18 -14.42
N PRO A 11 1.62 4.01 -15.19
CA PRO A 11 2.91 3.63 -15.78
C PRO A 11 4.02 3.45 -14.73
N GLN A 12 3.91 4.06 -13.54
CA GLN A 12 4.87 3.85 -12.46
C GLN A 12 4.59 2.54 -11.74
N ALA A 13 3.32 2.27 -11.43
CA ALA A 13 2.91 1.01 -10.83
C ALA A 13 3.11 -0.18 -11.78
N SER A 14 2.87 -0.04 -13.08
CA SER A 14 3.14 -1.11 -14.05
C SER A 14 4.63 -1.42 -14.18
N ARG A 15 5.51 -0.42 -14.12
CA ARG A 15 6.97 -0.64 -14.11
C ARG A 15 7.41 -1.33 -12.83
N LEU A 16 6.83 -0.95 -11.71
CA LEU A 16 7.09 -1.59 -10.44
C LEU A 16 6.59 -3.05 -10.45
N LEU A 17 5.38 -3.31 -10.95
CA LEU A 17 4.80 -4.64 -11.09
C LEU A 17 5.59 -5.55 -12.06
N GLY A 18 6.27 -4.96 -13.06
CA GLY A 18 7.14 -5.66 -13.99
C GLY A 18 8.58 -5.88 -13.48
N ASP A 19 8.96 -5.26 -12.37
CA ASP A 19 10.30 -5.33 -11.79
C ASP A 19 10.27 -6.11 -10.47
N SER A 20 10.32 -7.45 -10.58
CA SER A 20 10.27 -8.36 -9.43
C SER A 20 11.38 -8.07 -8.41
N ALA A 21 12.57 -7.65 -8.85
CA ALA A 21 13.68 -7.34 -7.97
C ALA A 21 13.39 -6.10 -7.12
N LYS A 22 12.82 -5.03 -7.72
CA LYS A 22 12.37 -3.87 -6.95
C LYS A 22 11.21 -4.20 -6.02
N LEU A 23 10.28 -5.04 -6.44
CA LEU A 23 9.19 -5.50 -5.57
C LEU A 23 9.71 -6.28 -4.36
N GLU A 24 10.67 -7.17 -4.55
CA GLU A 24 11.31 -7.89 -3.43
C GLU A 24 12.08 -6.92 -2.53
N GLN A 25 12.85 -6.00 -3.10
CA GLN A 25 13.54 -4.96 -2.31
C GLN A 25 12.57 -4.09 -1.52
N LEU A 26 11.39 -3.77 -2.07
CA LEU A 26 10.34 -3.08 -1.34
C LEU A 26 9.73 -3.95 -0.27
N LYS A 27 9.41 -5.22 -0.56
CA LYS A 27 8.86 -6.15 0.44
C LYS A 27 9.80 -6.29 1.64
N ASP A 28 11.10 -6.40 1.38
CA ASP A 28 12.12 -6.56 2.41
C ASP A 28 12.60 -5.23 3.00
N ALA A 29 12.13 -4.10 2.47
CA ALA A 29 12.41 -2.80 3.05
C ALA A 29 11.69 -2.66 4.41
N PRO A 30 12.41 -2.24 5.47
CA PRO A 30 11.83 -2.10 6.80
C PRO A 30 10.71 -1.06 6.83
N GLU A 31 10.78 -0.04 5.95
CA GLU A 31 9.74 0.96 5.83
C GLU A 31 8.42 0.38 5.30
N THR A 32 8.49 -0.54 4.34
CA THR A 32 7.33 -1.20 3.75
C THR A 32 6.67 -2.13 4.76
N GLN A 33 7.45 -2.94 5.48
CA GLN A 33 6.92 -3.81 6.54
C GLN A 33 6.17 -2.98 7.59
N LYS A 34 6.77 -1.87 8.03
CA LYS A 34 6.14 -0.97 9.01
C LYS A 34 4.87 -0.32 8.47
N LEU A 35 4.86 0.05 7.20
CA LEU A 35 3.67 0.54 6.50
C LEU A 35 2.54 -0.49 6.50
N PHE A 36 2.85 -1.75 6.18
CA PHE A 36 1.89 -2.86 6.22
C PHE A 36 1.35 -3.09 7.63
N ASP A 37 2.21 -3.06 8.65
CA ASP A 37 1.78 -3.19 10.05
C ASP A 37 0.83 -2.07 10.47
N MET A 38 1.13 -0.82 10.11
CA MET A 38 0.25 0.32 10.40
C MET A 38 -1.09 0.23 9.66
N LEU A 39 -1.09 -0.19 8.39
CA LEU A 39 -2.32 -0.43 7.63
C LEU A 39 -3.14 -1.59 8.24
N ARG A 40 -2.47 -2.63 8.71
CA ARG A 40 -3.09 -3.74 9.42
C ARG A 40 -3.72 -3.30 10.74
N GLN A 41 -3.03 -2.48 11.52
CA GLN A 41 -3.61 -1.86 12.71
C GLN A 41 -4.81 -0.96 12.36
N GLY A 42 -4.71 -0.18 11.28
CA GLY A 42 -5.78 0.69 10.80
C GLY A 42 -7.04 -0.04 10.32
N THR A 43 -6.90 -1.30 9.88
CA THR A 43 -8.01 -2.19 9.49
C THR A 43 -8.49 -3.10 10.62
N GLY A 44 -7.94 -2.97 11.83
CA GLY A 44 -8.31 -3.84 12.97
C GLY A 44 -7.71 -5.24 12.91
N GLY A 45 -6.65 -5.44 12.14
CA GLY A 45 -5.97 -6.73 11.97
C GLY A 45 -6.27 -7.43 10.65
N GLU A 46 -7.27 -6.95 9.89
CA GLU A 46 -7.84 -7.64 8.73
C GLU A 46 -7.49 -6.96 7.39
N LEU A 47 -6.23 -6.57 7.21
CA LEU A 47 -5.79 -5.85 6.02
C LEU A 47 -6.10 -6.61 4.72
N GLU A 48 -5.85 -7.92 4.70
CA GLU A 48 -6.11 -8.77 3.53
C GLU A 48 -7.60 -8.82 3.19
N GLN A 49 -8.49 -8.84 4.20
CA GLN A 49 -9.92 -8.80 3.96
C GLN A 49 -10.38 -7.42 3.45
N ALA A 50 -9.84 -6.34 4.03
CA ALA A 50 -10.11 -4.98 3.54
C ALA A 50 -9.62 -4.80 2.09
N ALA A 51 -8.45 -5.35 1.74
CA ALA A 51 -7.94 -5.37 0.38
C ALA A 51 -8.81 -6.23 -0.56
N GLY A 52 -9.27 -7.40 -0.10
CA GLY A 52 -10.18 -8.26 -0.84
C GLY A 52 -11.55 -7.61 -1.10
N LYS A 53 -12.08 -6.88 -0.11
CA LYS A 53 -13.28 -6.05 -0.26
C LYS A 53 -13.05 -4.90 -1.23
N ALA A 54 -11.91 -4.22 -1.14
CA ALA A 54 -11.53 -3.15 -2.05
C ALA A 54 -11.42 -3.62 -3.51
N ALA A 55 -10.87 -4.81 -3.73
CA ALA A 55 -10.81 -5.45 -5.04
C ALA A 55 -12.20 -5.75 -5.62
N LYS A 56 -13.18 -6.03 -4.76
CA LYS A 56 -14.59 -6.21 -5.11
C LYS A 56 -15.38 -4.89 -5.24
N GLY A 57 -14.76 -3.75 -4.94
CA GLY A 57 -15.35 -2.41 -5.04
C GLY A 57 -15.66 -1.74 -3.69
N ASP A 58 -15.60 -2.47 -2.59
CA ASP A 58 -15.78 -1.93 -1.24
C ASP A 58 -14.44 -1.47 -0.66
N THR A 59 -14.09 -0.23 -0.96
CA THR A 59 -12.81 0.38 -0.54
C THR A 59 -12.85 1.02 0.84
N GLY A 60 -14.00 1.01 1.53
CA GLY A 60 -14.22 1.83 2.74
C GLY A 60 -13.26 1.52 3.88
N GLN A 61 -13.07 0.23 4.20
CA GLN A 61 -12.15 -0.19 5.25
C GLN A 61 -10.69 0.13 4.90
N LEU A 62 -10.28 -0.15 3.67
CA LEU A 62 -8.91 0.10 3.21
C LEU A 62 -8.59 1.60 3.17
N MET A 63 -9.51 2.42 2.64
CA MET A 63 -9.39 3.88 2.62
C MET A 63 -9.35 4.48 4.02
N GLY A 64 -10.13 3.94 4.96
CA GLY A 64 -10.10 4.35 6.36
C GLY A 64 -8.72 4.11 6.99
N ALA A 65 -8.15 2.93 6.76
CA ALA A 65 -6.80 2.60 7.24
C ALA A 65 -5.72 3.49 6.60
N ILE A 66 -5.79 3.73 5.29
CA ILE A 66 -4.86 4.64 4.59
C ILE A 66 -4.96 6.07 5.14
N ARG A 67 -6.17 6.57 5.40
CA ARG A 67 -6.36 7.91 6.01
C ARG A 67 -5.74 7.97 7.40
N ARG A 68 -5.91 6.93 8.20
CA ARG A 68 -5.33 6.86 9.55
C ARG A 68 -3.80 6.82 9.51
N LEU A 69 -3.24 6.05 8.58
CA LEU A 69 -1.82 6.02 8.30
C LEU A 69 -1.28 7.40 7.87
N MET A 70 -1.98 8.12 6.99
CA MET A 70 -1.55 9.46 6.55
C MET A 70 -1.72 10.53 7.64
N ALA A 71 -2.69 10.35 8.53
CA ALA A 71 -2.88 11.23 9.70
C ALA A 71 -1.83 10.97 10.78
N ASP A 72 -1.21 9.79 10.78
CA ASP A 72 -0.13 9.44 11.69
C ASP A 72 1.20 10.03 11.18
N PRO A 73 1.95 10.78 12.01
CA PRO A 73 3.20 11.41 11.59
C PRO A 73 4.29 10.40 11.20
N GLU A 74 4.31 9.22 11.83
CA GLU A 74 5.23 8.14 11.44
C GLU A 74 4.80 7.53 10.10
N GLY A 75 3.50 7.32 9.89
CA GLY A 75 2.95 6.80 8.65
C GLY A 75 3.22 7.71 7.46
N ALA A 76 3.03 9.03 7.63
CA ALA A 76 3.35 10.02 6.61
C ALA A 76 4.85 10.05 6.25
N GLN A 77 5.73 9.92 7.25
CA GLN A 77 7.18 9.83 7.02
C GLN A 77 7.57 8.55 6.27
N LEU A 78 6.96 7.41 6.60
CA LEU A 78 7.21 6.14 5.92
C LEU A 78 6.81 6.22 4.44
N ILE A 79 5.64 6.78 4.12
CA ILE A 79 5.20 6.99 2.73
C ILE A 79 6.21 7.87 1.98
N GLN A 80 6.67 8.95 2.62
CA GLN A 80 7.63 9.85 1.99
C GLN A 80 8.96 9.15 1.70
N LYS A 81 9.50 8.37 2.66
CA LYS A 81 10.72 7.56 2.47
C LYS A 81 10.55 6.53 1.35
N MET A 82 9.40 5.85 1.30
CA MET A 82 9.09 4.91 0.22
C MET A 82 9.07 5.59 -1.14
N LYS A 83 8.46 6.79 -1.23
CA LYS A 83 8.41 7.59 -2.47
C LYS A 83 9.80 8.02 -2.93
N GLU A 84 10.71 8.29 -2.00
CA GLU A 84 12.12 8.59 -2.32
C GLU A 84 12.89 7.37 -2.80
N LYS A 85 12.61 6.17 -2.27
CA LYS A 85 13.20 4.91 -2.75
C LYS A 85 12.65 4.45 -4.11
N LEU A 86 11.42 4.83 -4.43
CA LEU A 86 10.74 4.53 -5.69
C LEU A 86 11.05 5.52 -6.82
N LYS A 87 11.70 6.64 -6.50
CA LYS A 87 12.07 7.70 -7.44
C LYS A 87 13.27 7.28 -8.30
#